data_AF-A0A7V9ND72-F1
#
_entry.id   AF-A0A7V9ND72-F1
#
_cell.length_a   1.000
_cell.length_b   1.000
_cell.length_c   1.000
_cell.angle_alpha   90.00
_cell.angle_beta   90.00
_cell.angle_gamma   90.00
#
_symmetry.space_group_name_H-M   'P 1'
#
loop_
_entity.id
_entity.type
_entity.pdbx_description
1 polymer ?
#
loop_
_entity_poly.entity_id
_entity_poly.type
_entity_poly.pdbx_seq_one_letter_code
_entity_poly.pdbx_strand_id
1 'polypeptide(L)' 'KPAWQWVSVGGVLGGVLWIVASLAFGWYANSSFANYNETYGPIGGVIVLIFWLYLSSIAILIGGEWNAEMERQAATREG' A
#
# COMPACT_ATOMS: atom_id res chain seq x y z
N LYS A 1 -22.34 -19.22 3.40
CA LYS A 1 -22.93 -17.86 3.56
C LYS A 1 -21.78 -16.92 3.87
N PRO A 2 -21.43 -15.91 3.04
CA PRO A 2 -20.25 -15.11 3.32
C PRO A 2 -20.56 -14.20 4.51
N ALA A 3 -19.99 -14.54 5.67
CA ALA A 3 -20.05 -13.68 6.84
C ALA A 3 -19.20 -12.45 6.51
N TRP A 4 -19.88 -11.31 6.41
CA TRP A 4 -19.28 -9.97 6.31
C TRP A 4 -18.42 -9.74 7.57
N GLN A 5 -17.20 -10.28 7.59
CA GLN A 5 -16.18 -9.79 8.49
C GLN A 5 -15.78 -8.42 7.94
N TRP A 6 -16.42 -7.38 8.46
CA TRP A 6 -16.19 -5.95 8.17
C TRP A 6 -14.70 -5.55 8.21
N VAL A 7 -13.85 -6.43 8.73
CA VAL A 7 -12.40 -6.35 8.73
C VAL A 7 -11.87 -7.73 8.32
N SER A 8 -11.64 -7.95 7.02
CA SER A 8 -10.90 -9.15 6.62
C SER A 8 -9.45 -9.02 7.09
N VAL A 9 -8.84 -10.12 7.54
CA VAL A 9 -7.44 -10.12 8.01
C VAL A 9 -6.50 -9.53 6.94
N GLY A 10 -6.82 -9.75 5.65
CA GLY A 10 -6.11 -9.15 4.51
C GLY A 10 -6.24 -7.62 4.44
N GLY A 11 -7.41 -7.06 4.78
CA GLY A 11 -7.61 -5.61 4.87
C GLY A 11 -6.78 -4.95 5.98
N VAL A 12 -6.66 -5.60 7.15
CA VAL A 12 -5.80 -5.11 8.24
C VAL A 12 -4.34 -5.15 7.83
N LEU A 13 -3.88 -6.27 7.27
CA LEU A 13 -2.50 -6.42 6.83
C LEU A 13 -2.15 -5.43 5.72
N GLY A 14 -3.05 -5.23 4.75
CA GLY A 14 -2.91 -4.22 3.71
C GLY A 14 -2.85 -2.80 4.29
N GLY A 15 -3.71 -2.48 5.25
CA GLY A 15 -3.69 -1.18 5.94
C GLY A 15 -2.41 -0.93 6.71
N VAL A 16 -1.92 -1.92 7.47
CA VAL A 16 -0.65 -1.83 8.20
C VAL A 16 0.52 -1.65 7.23
N LEU A 17 0.57 -2.45 6.16
CA LEU A 17 1.61 -2.36 5.14
C LEU A 17 1.61 -0.98 4.46
N TRP A 18 0.42 -0.45 4.16
CA TRP A 18 0.26 0.88 3.58
C TRP A 18 0.74 2.00 4.52
N ILE A 19 0.45 1.91 5.83
CA ILE A 19 0.95 2.88 6.82
C ILE A 19 2.48 2.83 6.90
N VAL A 20 3.06 1.62 6.99
CA VAL A 20 4.52 1.43 7.05
C VAL A 20 5.18 1.97 5.80
N ALA A 21 4.65 1.65 4.61
CA ALA A 21 5.14 2.15 3.33
C ALA A 21 5.06 3.69 3.25
N SER A 22 3.97 4.29 3.75
CA SER A 22 3.79 5.74 3.76
C SER A 22 4.77 6.44 4.70
N LEU A 23 5.04 5.88 5.89
CA LEU A 23 6.02 6.42 6.82
C LEU A 23 7.44 6.31 6.27
N ALA A 24 7.81 5.14 5.73
CA ALA A 24 9.11 4.91 5.11
C ALA A 24 9.32 5.86 3.91
N PHE A 25 8.29 6.04 3.08
CA PHE A 25 8.34 6.97 1.96
C PHE A 25 8.44 8.43 2.42
N GLY A 26 7.70 8.83 3.46
CA GLY A 26 7.81 10.17 4.02
C GLY A 26 9.21 10.50 4.51
N TRP A 27 9.90 9.55 5.15
CA TRP A 27 11.29 9.70 5.56
C TRP A 27 12.26 9.78 4.36
N TYR A 28 12.08 8.91 3.36
CA TYR A 28 12.88 8.91 2.13
C TYR A 28 12.73 10.21 1.34
N ALA A 29 11.49 10.67 1.19
CA ALA A 29 11.16 11.91 0.54
C ALA A 29 11.80 13.07 1.29
N ASN A 30 11.58 13.22 2.59
CA ASN A 30 12.14 14.35 3.34
C ASN A 30 13.68 14.40 3.30
N SER A 31 14.34 13.23 3.32
CA SER A 31 15.81 13.13 3.22
C SER A 31 16.33 13.44 1.80
N SER A 32 15.58 13.08 0.76
CA SER A 32 16.00 13.25 -0.65
C SER A 32 15.58 14.60 -1.24
N PHE A 33 14.49 15.19 -0.77
CA PHE A 33 13.91 16.41 -1.34
C PHE A 33 14.75 17.66 -1.12
N ALA A 34 15.50 17.73 -0.03
CA ALA A 34 16.27 18.94 0.31
C ALA A 34 17.24 19.33 -0.82
N ASN A 35 17.88 18.35 -1.47
CA ASN A 35 18.81 18.60 -2.58
C ASN A 35 18.15 18.50 -3.98
N TYR A 36 17.13 17.64 -4.16
CA TYR A 36 16.46 17.48 -5.46
C TYR A 36 15.55 18.66 -5.85
N ASN A 37 14.99 19.36 -4.86
CA ASN A 37 14.14 20.53 -5.09
C ASN A 37 14.90 21.71 -5.74
N GLU A 38 16.20 21.83 -5.49
CA GLU A 38 17.03 22.92 -6.02
C GLU A 38 17.28 22.80 -7.53
N THR A 39 17.35 21.57 -8.06
CA THR A 39 17.61 21.33 -9.50
C THR A 39 16.33 21.11 -10.30
N TYR A 40 15.32 20.45 -9.73
CA TYR A 40 14.12 20.00 -10.48
C TYR A 40 12.83 20.72 -10.07
N GLY A 41 12.86 21.57 -9.05
CA GLY A 41 11.74 22.41 -8.63
C GLY A 41 10.40 21.63 -8.54
N PRO A 42 9.31 22.15 -9.15
CA PRO A 42 7.98 21.54 -9.05
C PRO A 42 7.88 20.10 -9.61
N ILE A 43 8.73 19.72 -10.56
CA ILE A 43 8.69 18.39 -11.19
C ILE A 43 9.15 17.30 -10.20
N GLY A 44 10.08 17.62 -9.30
CA GLY A 44 10.48 16.72 -8.21
C GLY A 44 9.31 16.35 -7.30
N GLY A 45 8.43 17.31 -7.01
CA GLY A 45 7.19 17.08 -6.25
C GLY A 45 6.25 16.11 -6.96
N VAL A 46 6.07 16.26 -8.28
CA VAL A 46 5.21 15.38 -9.09
C VAL A 46 5.75 13.95 -9.13
N ILE A 47 7.06 13.76 -9.34
CA ILE A 47 7.68 12.43 -9.39
C ILE A 47 7.46 11.68 -8.07
N VAL A 48 7.61 12.37 -6.96
CA VAL A 48 7.40 11.80 -5.63
C VAL A 48 5.94 11.46 -5.39
N LEU A 49 5.02 12.33 -5.80
CA LEU A 49 3.60 12.02 -5.70
C LEU A 49 3.26 10.75 -6.49
N ILE A 50 3.76 10.63 -7.72
CA ILE A 50 3.54 9.45 -8.56
C ILE A 50 4.18 8.20 -7.91
N PHE A 51 5.38 8.32 -7.36
CA PHE A 51 6.05 7.19 -6.69
C PHE A 51 5.31 6.77 -5.42
N TRP A 52 4.76 7.71 -4.66
CA TRP A 52 3.94 7.42 -3.50
C TRP A 52 2.63 6.71 -3.88
N LEU A 53 1.97 7.15 -4.94
CA LEU A 53 0.77 6.50 -5.49
C LEU A 53 1.08 5.09 -5.98
N TYR A 54 2.24 4.88 -6.60
CA TYR A 54 2.72 3.57 -7.02
C TYR A 54 2.97 2.63 -5.83
N LEU A 55 3.63 3.10 -4.77
CA LEU A 55 3.81 2.31 -3.55
C LEU A 55 2.47 1.98 -2.87
N SER A 56 1.54 2.95 -2.86
CA SER A 56 0.21 2.76 -2.30
C SER A 56 -0.60 1.70 -3.07
N SER A 57 -0.49 1.67 -4.40
CA SER A 57 -1.19 0.65 -5.20
C SER A 57 -0.66 -0.75 -4.93
N ILE A 58 0.66 -0.92 -4.80
CA ILE A 58 1.28 -2.19 -4.42
C ILE A 58 0.76 -2.64 -3.05
N ALA A 59 0.73 -1.75 -2.05
CA ALA A 59 0.26 -2.10 -0.71
C ALA A 59 -1.21 -2.57 -0.71
N ILE A 60 -2.07 -1.91 -1.50
CA ILE A 60 -3.49 -2.29 -1.65
C ILE A 60 -3.61 -3.63 -2.38
N LEU A 61 -2.86 -3.85 -3.47
CA LEU A 61 -2.88 -5.10 -4.22
C LEU A 61 -2.47 -6.29 -3.35
N ILE A 62 -1.43 -6.13 -2.52
CA ILE A 62 -0.99 -7.18 -1.57
C ILE A 62 -2.09 -7.49 -0.55
N GLY A 63 -2.75 -6.46 -0.01
CA GLY A 63 -3.91 -6.67 0.89
C GLY A 63 -5.07 -7.40 0.20
N GLY A 64 -5.30 -7.09 -1.08
CA GLY A 64 -6.31 -7.73 -1.92
C GLY A 64 -5.99 -9.18 -2.25
N GLU A 65 -4.76 -9.52 -2.62
CA GLU A 65 -4.30 -10.90 -2.84
C GLU A 65 -4.48 -11.73 -1.58
N TRP A 66 -4.14 -11.18 -0.42
CA TRP A 66 -4.31 -11.89 0.84
C TRP A 66 -5.78 -12.17 1.15
N ASN A 67 -6.67 -11.23 0.80
CA ASN A 67 -8.11 -11.43 0.91
C ASN A 67 -8.61 -12.53 -0.03
N ALA A 68 -8.16 -12.51 -1.30
CA ALA A 68 -8.51 -13.51 -2.30
C ALA A 68 -8.04 -14.92 -1.91
N GLU A 69 -6.83 -15.05 -1.34
CA GLU A 69 -6.29 -16.33 -0.88
C GLU A 69 -7.10 -16.90 0.29
N MET A 70 -7.55 -16.05 1.22
CA MET A 70 -8.43 -16.48 2.32
C MET A 70 -9.80 -16.97 1.83
N GLU A 71 -10.40 -16.28 0.86
CA GLU A 71 -11.65 -16.73 0.21
C GLU A 71 -11.45 -18.08 -0.49
N ARG A 72 -10.32 -18.26 -1.17
CA ARG A 72 -9.97 -19.52 -1.84
C ARG A 72 -9.80 -20.68 -0.84
N GLN A 73 -9.17 -20.45 0.30
CA GLN A 73 -9.02 -21.46 1.35
C GLN A 73 -10.35 -21.79 2.04
N ALA A 74 -11.21 -20.79 2.25
CA ALA A 74 -12.55 -21.01 2.80
C ALA A 74 -13.41 -21.88 1.86
N ALA A 75 -13.39 -21.62 0.55
CA ALA A 75 -14.10 -22.40 -0.45
C ALA A 75 -13.59 -23.86 -0.55
N THR A 76 -12.30 -24.09 -0.32
CA THR A 76 -11.70 -25.44 -0.37
C THR A 76 -12.03 -26.29 0.87
N ARG A 77 -12.35 -25.65 2.01
CA ARG A 77 -12.70 -26.35 3.26
C ARG A 77 -14.16 -26.82 3.34
N GLU A 78 -15.03 -26.31 2.48
CA GLU A 78 -16.46 -26.67 2.44
C GLU A 78 -16.81 -27.76 1.41
N GLY A 79 -15.83 -28.29 0.66
CA GLY A 79 -15.98 -29.41 -0.29
C GLY A 79 -15.34 -30.69 0.20
#